data_AF-S9UD46-F1
#
_entry.id   AF-S9UD46-F1
#
_cell.length_a   1.000
_cell.length_b   1.000
_cell.length_c   1.000
_cell.angle_alpha   90.00
_cell.angle_beta   90.00
_cell.angle_gamma   90.00
#
_symmetry.space_group_name_H-M   'P 1'
#
loop_
_entity.id
_entity.type
_entity.pdbx_description
1 polymer ?
#
loop_
_entity_poly.entity_id
_entity_poly.type
_entity_poly.pdbx_seq_one_letter_code
_entity_poly.pdbx_strand_id
1 'polypeptide(L)'
;MRRTFSLCCAAATATAASSSQTQPQPQPQPQPQEEQQQRAASSAAVERALYRRLLKAGEDGAALQRCLTVHPLPQCLQYGLRLLRYHKALAEIQAAAAPLHPLRVVRRARLGLRRRYYAWQLFTLRLQLRSWNAISDLLVYLLFLSVCALLYCIYRACRVGVDRAQERYRTMAIPILQTFEAMEESQERRRMLQKEMEDDILRNR
;
A
#
# COMPACT_ATOMS: atom_id res chain seq x y z
N MET A 1 11.35 36.15 -35.69
CA MET A 1 9.90 36.40 -35.76
C MET A 1 9.40 36.04 -37.14
N ARG A 2 8.17 35.51 -37.19
CA ARG A 2 7.27 35.29 -38.34
C ARG A 2 7.45 34.03 -39.21
N ARG A 3 6.42 33.19 -39.03
CA ARG A 3 5.96 32.02 -39.79
C ARG A 3 5.43 32.45 -41.16
N THR A 4 5.38 31.51 -42.10
CA THR A 4 4.15 31.06 -42.77
C THR A 4 4.53 29.96 -43.77
N PHE A 5 3.94 28.77 -43.62
CA PHE A 5 3.80 27.84 -44.73
C PHE A 5 2.34 27.41 -44.81
N SER A 6 1.83 27.57 -46.03
CA SER A 6 0.44 27.51 -46.46
C SER A 6 -0.06 26.07 -46.56
N LEU A 7 -1.32 25.87 -46.16
CA LEU A 7 -2.14 24.70 -46.44
C LEU A 7 -2.77 24.86 -47.84
N CYS A 8 -2.67 23.84 -48.69
CA CYS A 8 -3.68 23.47 -49.68
C CYS A 8 -3.29 22.14 -50.35
N CYS A 9 -4.19 21.17 -50.36
CA CYS A 9 -4.82 20.65 -51.58
C CYS A 9 -5.82 19.54 -51.24
N ALA A 10 -7.07 19.79 -51.65
CA ALA A 10 -8.14 18.81 -51.77
C ALA A 10 -8.01 18.06 -53.10
N ALA A 11 -8.49 16.81 -53.15
CA ALA A 11 -9.07 16.23 -54.36
C ALA A 11 -9.94 15.03 -53.98
N ALA A 12 -11.24 15.20 -54.20
CA ALA A 12 -12.24 14.15 -54.25
C ALA A 12 -12.50 13.80 -55.73
N THR A 13 -12.67 12.51 -56.02
CA THR A 13 -13.37 11.85 -57.15
C THR A 13 -12.95 10.37 -57.13
N ALA A 14 -13.77 9.33 -57.28
CA ALA A 14 -15.12 9.20 -57.80
C ALA A 14 -15.76 7.87 -57.31
N THR A 15 -17.10 7.90 -57.26
CA THR A 15 -18.08 6.82 -57.45
C THR A 15 -17.84 6.06 -58.78
N ALA A 16 -18.29 4.85 -59.09
CA ALA A 16 -18.99 3.73 -58.46
C ALA A 16 -19.04 2.60 -59.53
N ALA A 17 -19.06 1.32 -59.15
CA ALA A 17 -19.89 0.25 -59.74
C ALA A 17 -19.44 -1.17 -59.32
N SER A 18 -20.40 -1.93 -58.77
CA SER A 18 -20.63 -3.39 -58.87
C SER A 18 -19.51 -4.34 -58.41
N SER A 19 -19.70 -5.37 -57.60
CA SER A 19 -20.84 -6.30 -57.48
C SER A 19 -20.63 -7.23 -56.27
N SER A 20 -21.68 -8.00 -55.94
CA SER A 20 -21.77 -9.14 -55.02
C SER A 20 -22.05 -8.81 -53.55
N GLN A 21 -23.34 -8.93 -53.24
CA GLN A 21 -23.91 -9.13 -51.92
C GLN A 21 -23.29 -10.38 -51.29
N THR A 22 -22.64 -10.19 -50.14
CA THR A 22 -22.46 -11.24 -49.15
C THR A 22 -22.87 -10.66 -47.82
N GLN A 23 -23.77 -11.37 -47.13
CA GLN A 23 -24.48 -10.98 -45.92
C GLN A 23 -23.58 -10.29 -44.87
N PRO A 24 -24.04 -9.24 -44.18
CA PRO A 24 -23.42 -8.83 -42.94
C PRO A 24 -23.75 -9.89 -41.87
N GLN A 25 -22.79 -10.79 -41.62
CA GLN A 25 -22.78 -11.55 -40.39
C GLN A 25 -22.82 -10.57 -39.20
N PRO A 26 -23.60 -10.85 -38.15
CA PRO A 26 -23.58 -10.04 -36.95
C PRO A 26 -22.17 -10.13 -36.36
N GLN A 27 -21.44 -9.01 -36.38
CA GLN A 27 -20.17 -8.88 -35.66
C GLN A 27 -20.45 -9.22 -34.18
N PRO A 28 -19.76 -10.19 -33.58
CA PRO A 28 -19.76 -10.33 -32.13
C PRO A 28 -19.17 -9.03 -31.59
N GLN A 29 -19.94 -8.28 -30.81
CA GLN A 29 -19.40 -7.16 -30.05
C GLN A 29 -18.22 -7.70 -29.23
N PRO A 30 -17.01 -7.14 -29.38
CA PRO A 30 -15.90 -7.57 -28.54
C PRO A 30 -16.29 -7.31 -27.10
N GLN A 31 -16.28 -8.37 -26.29
CA GLN A 31 -16.60 -8.28 -24.88
C GLN A 31 -15.65 -7.24 -24.25
N PRO A 32 -16.13 -6.32 -23.40
CA PRO A 32 -15.29 -5.28 -22.79
C PRO A 32 -14.10 -5.84 -21.98
N GLN A 33 -14.14 -7.13 -21.65
CA GLN A 33 -13.09 -7.85 -20.93
C GLN A 33 -11.86 -8.18 -21.81
N GLU A 34 -12.04 -8.51 -23.10
CA GLU A 34 -10.93 -8.84 -24.00
C GLU A 34 -10.16 -7.58 -24.43
N GLU A 35 -10.86 -6.47 -24.69
CA GLU A 35 -10.20 -5.18 -24.94
C GLU A 35 -9.44 -4.67 -23.70
N GLN A 36 -9.96 -4.89 -22.49
CA GLN A 36 -9.27 -4.54 -21.25
C GLN A 36 -8.03 -5.40 -21.01
N GLN A 37 -8.09 -6.71 -21.29
CA GLN A 37 -6.92 -7.59 -21.18
C GLN A 37 -5.86 -7.28 -22.24
N GLN A 38 -6.25 -6.97 -23.48
CA GLN A 38 -5.30 -6.57 -24.52
C GLN A 38 -4.68 -5.20 -24.22
N ARG A 39 -5.45 -4.24 -23.71
CA ARG A 39 -4.90 -2.95 -23.24
C ARG A 39 -3.94 -3.15 -22.05
N ALA A 40 -4.28 -4.00 -21.09
CA ALA A 40 -3.40 -4.32 -19.95
C ALA A 40 -2.11 -5.04 -20.37
N ALA A 41 -2.19 -5.96 -21.34
CA ALA A 41 -1.03 -6.63 -21.90
C ALA A 41 -0.11 -5.66 -22.65
N SER A 42 -0.70 -4.74 -23.43
CA SER A 42 0.03 -3.70 -24.14
C SER A 42 0.70 -2.72 -23.17
N SER A 43 0.02 -2.33 -22.08
CA SER A 43 0.56 -1.40 -21.10
C SER A 43 1.69 -2.03 -20.28
N ALA A 44 1.56 -3.29 -19.88
CA ALA A 44 2.63 -4.04 -19.22
C ALA A 44 3.87 -4.21 -20.13
N ALA A 45 3.68 -4.37 -21.44
CA ALA A 45 4.80 -4.42 -22.39
C ALA A 45 5.55 -3.08 -22.47
N VAL A 46 4.82 -1.96 -22.48
CA VAL A 46 5.41 -0.60 -22.49
C VAL A 46 6.21 -0.35 -21.20
N GLU A 47 5.68 -0.75 -20.05
CA GLU A 47 6.39 -0.63 -18.77
C GLU A 47 7.67 -1.45 -18.73
N ARG A 48 7.62 -2.71 -19.16
CA ARG A 48 8.81 -3.58 -19.24
C ARG A 48 9.88 -2.99 -20.17
N ALA A 49 9.46 -2.40 -21.30
CA ALA A 49 10.37 -1.73 -22.22
C ALA A 49 11.03 -0.49 -21.60
N LEU A 50 10.26 0.32 -20.86
CA LEU A 50 10.78 1.48 -20.14
C LEU A 50 11.70 1.08 -18.99
N TYR A 51 11.31 0.08 -18.22
CA TYR A 51 12.09 -0.52 -17.14
C TYR A 51 13.48 -0.97 -17.65
N ARG A 52 13.51 -1.71 -18.77
CA ARG A 52 14.77 -2.13 -19.41
C ARG A 52 15.63 -0.94 -19.87
N ARG A 53 15.02 0.13 -20.38
CA ARG A 53 15.74 1.33 -20.81
C ARG A 53 16.32 2.12 -19.64
N LEU A 54 15.61 2.18 -18.51
CA LEU A 54 16.06 2.84 -17.30
C LEU A 54 17.19 2.06 -16.62
N LEU A 55 17.10 0.72 -16.57
CA LEU A 55 18.20 -0.14 -16.15
C LEU A 55 19.47 0.06 -16.98
N LYS A 56 19.33 0.13 -18.32
CA LYS A 56 20.47 0.42 -19.21
C LYS A 56 21.07 1.82 -18.98
N ALA A 57 20.27 2.77 -18.49
CA ALA A 57 20.75 4.10 -18.12
C ALA A 57 21.45 4.14 -16.75
N GLY A 58 21.51 3.01 -16.02
CA GLY A 58 22.19 2.89 -14.73
C GLY A 58 21.34 3.29 -13.53
N GLU A 59 20.01 3.14 -13.62
CA GLU A 59 19.11 3.34 -12.48
C GLU A 59 18.96 2.08 -11.61
N ASP A 60 18.70 2.29 -10.32
CA ASP A 60 18.52 1.22 -9.33
C ASP A 60 17.24 0.40 -9.61
N GLY A 61 17.41 -0.82 -10.11
CA GLY A 61 16.29 -1.68 -10.52
C GLY A 61 15.29 -1.98 -9.41
N ALA A 62 15.76 -2.19 -8.17
CA ALA A 62 14.90 -2.53 -7.04
C ALA A 62 13.98 -1.36 -6.61
N ALA A 63 14.50 -0.13 -6.60
CA ALA A 63 13.70 1.05 -6.29
C ALA A 63 12.66 1.31 -7.39
N LEU A 64 13.05 1.11 -8.64
CA LEU A 64 12.19 1.29 -9.80
C LEU A 64 11.05 0.26 -9.84
N GLN A 65 11.34 -1.01 -9.55
CA GLN A 65 10.33 -2.08 -9.45
C GLN A 65 9.26 -1.76 -8.41
N ARG A 66 9.67 -1.32 -7.21
CA ARG A 66 8.74 -0.94 -6.14
C ARG A 66 7.86 0.25 -6.54
N CYS A 67 8.43 1.25 -7.21
CA CYS A 67 7.65 2.40 -7.68
C CYS A 67 6.61 2.00 -8.74
N LEU A 68 6.97 1.09 -9.65
CA LEU A 68 6.06 0.55 -10.69
C LEU A 68 4.89 -0.23 -10.09
N THR A 69 5.08 -0.91 -8.95
CA THR A 69 4.01 -1.67 -8.29
C THR A 69 3.07 -0.81 -7.44
N VAL A 70 3.55 0.32 -6.92
CA VAL A 70 2.79 1.15 -5.96
C VAL A 70 1.97 2.24 -6.67
N HIS A 71 2.44 2.78 -7.79
CA HIS A 71 1.81 3.92 -8.46
C HIS A 71 1.04 3.54 -9.73
N PRO A 72 0.00 4.30 -10.09
CA PRO A 72 -0.75 4.05 -11.32
C PRO A 72 0.14 4.23 -12.55
N LEU A 73 -0.03 3.31 -13.50
CA LEU A 73 0.67 3.23 -14.78
C LEU A 73 0.96 4.59 -15.46
N PRO A 74 -0.02 5.51 -15.65
CA PRO A 74 0.26 6.80 -16.30
C PRO A 74 1.28 7.67 -15.55
N GLN A 75 1.31 7.63 -14.22
CA GLN A 75 2.27 8.40 -13.42
C GLN A 75 3.67 7.80 -13.56
N CYS A 76 3.80 6.48 -13.44
CA CYS A 76 5.06 5.76 -13.66
C CYS A 76 5.66 6.05 -15.04
N LEU A 77 4.83 6.04 -16.09
CA LEU A 77 5.24 6.38 -17.45
C LEU A 77 5.76 7.82 -17.56
N GLN A 78 5.04 8.79 -16.98
CA GLN A 78 5.47 10.19 -17.02
C GLN A 78 6.81 10.40 -16.30
N TYR A 79 7.00 9.80 -15.12
CA TYR A 79 8.25 9.88 -14.37
C TYR A 79 9.40 9.20 -15.11
N GLY A 80 9.19 7.99 -15.62
CA GLY A 80 10.20 7.25 -16.38
C GLY A 80 10.62 7.98 -17.66
N LEU A 81 9.68 8.59 -18.39
CA LEU A 81 9.97 9.39 -19.58
C LEU A 81 10.73 10.67 -19.25
N ARG A 82 10.41 11.38 -18.15
CA ARG A 82 11.18 12.54 -17.69
C ARG A 82 12.61 12.14 -17.33
N LEU A 83 12.78 11.05 -16.60
CA LEU A 83 14.10 10.53 -16.23
C LEU A 83 14.95 10.19 -17.46
N LEU A 84 14.36 9.48 -18.44
CA LEU A 84 15.00 9.18 -19.72
C LEU A 84 15.38 10.43 -20.51
N ARG A 85 14.53 11.48 -20.49
CA ARG A 85 14.85 12.77 -21.13
C ARG A 85 16.07 13.44 -20.48
N TYR A 86 16.15 13.43 -19.15
CA TYR A 86 17.29 14.02 -18.44
C TYR A 86 18.59 13.24 -18.66
N HIS A 87 18.53 11.91 -18.70
CA HIS A 87 19.69 11.07 -19.05
C HIS A 87 20.19 11.32 -20.47
N LYS A 88 19.28 11.40 -21.45
CA LYS A 88 19.63 11.76 -22.82
C LYS A 88 20.24 13.16 -22.92
N ALA A 89 19.63 14.15 -22.26
CA ALA A 89 20.16 15.51 -22.22
C ALA A 89 21.55 15.57 -21.58
N LEU A 90 21.80 14.79 -20.52
CA LEU A 90 23.13 14.67 -19.91
C LEU A 90 24.15 14.03 -20.86
N ALA A 91 23.78 12.95 -21.56
CA ALA A 91 24.64 12.29 -22.54
C ALA A 91 24.95 13.22 -23.73
N GLU A 92 23.96 13.97 -24.23
CA GLU A 92 24.14 14.98 -25.28
C GLU A 92 25.08 16.10 -24.84
N ILE A 93 24.95 16.58 -23.60
CA ILE A 93 25.86 17.60 -23.04
C ILE A 93 27.28 17.05 -22.88
N GLN A 94 27.44 15.78 -22.49
CA GLN A 94 28.75 15.12 -22.39
C GLN A 94 29.38 14.93 -23.77
N ALA A 95 28.62 14.49 -24.77
CA ALA A 95 29.08 14.37 -26.15
C ALA A 95 29.48 15.74 -26.73
N ALA A 96 28.69 16.78 -26.44
CA ALA A 96 29.02 18.15 -26.81
C ALA A 96 30.23 18.71 -26.05
N ALA A 97 30.55 18.16 -24.87
CA ALA A 97 31.70 18.55 -24.06
C ALA A 97 33.05 18.05 -24.63
N ALA A 98 33.05 16.87 -25.27
CA ALA A 98 34.26 16.19 -25.76
C ALA A 98 35.10 17.00 -26.78
N PRO A 99 34.53 17.69 -27.79
CA PRO A 99 35.31 18.41 -28.81
C PRO A 99 35.69 19.86 -28.44
N LEU A 100 35.42 20.34 -27.21
CA LEU A 100 35.60 21.76 -26.89
C LEU A 100 37.05 22.14 -26.53
N HIS A 101 37.65 22.97 -27.36
CA HIS A 101 38.93 23.62 -27.13
C HIS A 101 38.99 24.41 -25.81
N PRO A 102 40.12 24.37 -25.06
CA PRO A 102 40.26 24.97 -23.73
C PRO A 102 40.04 26.48 -23.65
N LEU A 103 40.24 27.22 -24.74
CA LEU A 103 40.08 28.68 -24.76
C LEU A 103 38.62 29.17 -24.72
N ARG A 104 37.60 28.31 -24.86
CA ARG A 104 36.18 28.72 -24.81
C ARG A 104 35.60 28.62 -23.41
N VAL A 105 36.20 29.33 -22.45
CA VAL A 105 35.86 29.30 -21.01
C VAL A 105 34.37 29.61 -20.76
N VAL A 106 33.81 30.61 -21.44
CA VAL A 106 32.39 30.99 -21.30
C VAL A 106 31.44 29.89 -21.77
N ARG A 107 31.76 29.20 -22.88
CA ARG A 107 30.94 28.07 -23.36
C ARG A 107 31.06 26.86 -22.43
N ARG A 108 32.25 26.59 -21.88
CA ARG A 108 32.45 25.55 -20.86
C ARG A 108 31.68 25.84 -19.57
N ALA A 109 31.67 27.08 -19.10
CA ALA A 109 30.89 27.48 -17.92
C ALA A 109 29.38 27.27 -18.13
N ARG A 110 28.84 27.68 -19.28
CA ARG A 110 27.42 27.45 -19.63
C ARG A 110 27.08 25.96 -19.72
N LEU A 111 27.96 25.14 -20.28
CA LEU A 111 27.76 23.68 -20.35
C LEU A 111 27.85 23.04 -18.95
N GLY A 112 28.78 23.49 -18.11
CA GLY A 112 28.90 23.06 -16.71
C GLY A 112 27.65 23.38 -15.88
N LEU A 113 27.10 24.60 -16.02
CA LEU A 113 25.84 25.01 -15.39
C LEU A 113 24.66 24.13 -15.85
N ARG A 114 24.54 23.86 -17.15
CA ARG A 114 23.51 22.96 -17.68
C ARG A 114 23.67 21.53 -17.16
N ARG A 115 24.91 21.01 -17.11
CA ARG A 115 25.20 19.69 -16.54
C ARG A 115 24.79 19.62 -15.06
N ARG A 116 25.13 20.64 -14.26
CA ARG A 116 24.74 20.73 -12.85
C ARG A 116 23.22 20.81 -12.68
N TYR A 117 22.54 21.59 -13.51
CA TYR A 117 21.07 21.67 -13.49
C TYR A 117 20.40 20.31 -13.74
N TYR A 118 20.81 19.60 -14.81
CA TYR A 118 20.23 18.29 -15.11
C TYR A 118 20.61 17.21 -14.09
N ALA A 119 21.84 17.24 -13.56
CA ALA A 119 22.24 16.36 -12.47
C ALA A 119 21.42 16.62 -11.20
N TRP A 120 21.16 17.89 -10.88
CA TRP A 120 20.30 18.28 -9.76
C TRP A 120 18.85 17.84 -9.94
N GLN A 121 18.30 18.01 -11.15
CA GLN A 121 16.96 17.51 -11.49
C GLN A 121 16.88 15.98 -11.37
N LEU A 122 17.91 15.25 -11.79
CA LEU A 122 17.97 13.80 -11.62
C LEU A 122 18.01 13.41 -10.13
N PHE A 123 18.82 14.12 -9.34
CA PHE A 123 18.96 13.88 -7.91
C PHE A 123 17.66 14.15 -7.14
N THR A 124 17.01 15.27 -7.42
CA THR A 124 15.72 15.62 -6.78
C THR A 124 14.62 14.62 -7.13
N LEU A 125 14.54 14.16 -8.39
CA LEU A 125 13.63 13.09 -8.79
C LEU A 125 13.88 11.78 -8.04
N ARG A 126 15.16 11.36 -7.91
CA ARG A 126 15.52 10.17 -7.13
C ARG A 126 15.17 10.31 -5.66
N LEU A 127 15.42 11.50 -5.10
CA LEU A 127 15.10 11.79 -3.70
C LEU A 127 13.60 11.72 -3.45
N GLN A 128 12.79 12.26 -4.36
CA GLN A 128 11.33 12.15 -4.31
C GLN A 128 10.92 10.68 -4.36
N LEU A 129 11.35 9.89 -5.35
CA LEU A 129 10.99 8.47 -5.42
C LEU A 129 11.32 7.72 -4.12
N ARG A 130 12.50 8.00 -3.53
CA ARG A 130 12.93 7.37 -2.29
C ARG A 130 12.11 7.83 -1.09
N SER A 131 11.69 9.10 -1.03
CA SER A 131 10.83 9.60 0.05
C SER A 131 9.43 9.01 -0.03
N TRP A 132 8.85 8.87 -1.23
CA TRP A 132 7.56 8.20 -1.42
C TRP A 132 7.59 6.75 -0.93
N ASN A 133 8.64 5.99 -1.28
CA ASN A 133 8.80 4.63 -0.78
C ASN A 133 8.99 4.58 0.74
N ALA A 134 9.77 5.52 1.30
CA ALA A 134 9.95 5.60 2.76
C ALA A 134 8.64 5.94 3.49
N ILE A 135 7.80 6.81 2.90
CA ILE A 135 6.49 7.17 3.44
C ILE A 135 5.55 5.96 3.44
N SER A 136 5.52 5.17 2.35
CA SER A 136 4.69 3.97 2.32
C SER A 136 5.11 2.94 3.37
N ASP A 137 6.42 2.72 3.52
CA ASP A 137 6.94 1.80 4.56
C ASP A 137 6.58 2.32 5.96
N LEU A 138 6.76 3.62 6.22
CA LEU A 138 6.38 4.25 7.49
C LEU A 138 4.88 4.09 7.78
N LEU A 139 4.01 4.26 6.79
CA LEU A 139 2.57 4.08 6.95
C LEU A 139 2.20 2.65 7.33
N VAL A 140 2.87 1.65 6.75
CA VAL A 140 2.67 0.24 7.12
C VAL A 140 3.08 0.00 8.56
N TYR A 141 4.23 0.53 8.99
CA TYR A 141 4.66 0.44 10.39
C TYR A 141 3.71 1.15 11.36
N LEU A 142 3.21 2.34 11.00
CA LEU A 142 2.23 3.06 11.82
C LEU A 142 0.92 2.30 11.93
N LEU A 143 0.45 1.69 10.83
CA LEU A 143 -0.73 0.84 10.84
C LEU A 143 -0.50 -0.37 11.75
N PHE A 144 0.64 -1.05 11.62
CA PHE A 144 1.00 -2.16 12.49
C PHE A 144 1.03 -1.78 13.97
N LEU A 145 1.68 -0.66 14.31
CA LEU A 145 1.71 -0.10 15.67
C LEU A 145 0.30 0.19 16.19
N SER A 146 -0.58 0.77 15.36
CA SER A 146 -1.96 1.07 15.74
C SER A 146 -2.77 -0.20 16.04
N VAL A 147 -2.59 -1.26 15.23
CA VAL A 147 -3.25 -2.56 15.45
C VAL A 147 -2.73 -3.20 16.74
N CYS A 148 -1.42 -3.21 16.97
CA CYS A 148 -0.84 -3.71 18.22
C CYS A 148 -1.34 -2.93 19.44
N ALA A 149 -1.44 -1.60 19.35
CA ALA A 149 -1.98 -0.76 20.41
C ALA A 149 -3.46 -1.06 20.69
N LEU A 150 -4.28 -1.21 19.65
CA LEU A 150 -5.68 -1.62 19.80
C LEU A 150 -5.81 -2.99 20.46
N LEU A 151 -5.00 -3.95 20.04
CA LEU A 151 -4.98 -5.29 20.63
C LEU A 151 -4.58 -5.25 22.10
N TYR A 152 -3.59 -4.44 22.44
CA TYR A 152 -3.17 -4.20 23.82
C TYR A 152 -4.28 -3.53 24.66
N CYS A 153 -5.00 -2.55 24.09
CA CYS A 153 -6.14 -1.93 24.74
C CYS A 153 -7.27 -2.92 25.01
N ILE A 154 -7.61 -3.78 24.04
CA ILE A 154 -8.61 -4.84 24.21
C ILE A 154 -8.14 -5.82 25.29
N TYR A 155 -6.89 -6.30 25.22
CA TYR A 155 -6.32 -7.19 26.23
C TYR A 155 -6.40 -6.57 27.63
N ARG A 156 -6.04 -5.29 27.77
CA ARG A 156 -6.10 -4.57 29.05
C ARG A 156 -7.54 -4.43 29.53
N ALA A 157 -8.49 -4.09 28.65
CA ALA A 157 -9.90 -3.97 29.00
C ALA A 157 -10.49 -5.33 29.42
N CYS A 158 -10.15 -6.41 28.72
CA CYS A 158 -10.53 -7.77 29.09
C CYS A 158 -9.95 -8.17 30.43
N ARG A 159 -8.66 -7.90 30.69
CA ARG A 159 -8.03 -8.19 31.98
C ARG A 159 -8.72 -7.46 33.13
N VAL A 160 -8.95 -6.15 32.99
CA VAL A 160 -9.68 -5.36 33.99
C VAL A 160 -11.12 -5.86 34.18
N GLY A 161 -11.76 -6.30 33.11
CA GLY A 161 -13.09 -6.92 33.15
C GLY A 161 -13.10 -8.23 33.95
N VAL A 162 -12.11 -9.09 33.73
CA VAL A 162 -11.93 -10.35 34.47
C VAL A 162 -11.64 -10.08 35.95
N ASP A 163 -10.73 -9.15 36.25
CA ASP A 163 -10.40 -8.79 37.62
C ASP A 163 -11.66 -8.27 38.37
N ARG A 164 -12.44 -7.39 37.73
CA ARG A 164 -13.71 -6.90 38.31
C ARG A 164 -14.77 -7.99 38.44
N ALA A 165 -14.86 -8.93 37.50
CA ALA A 165 -15.78 -10.05 37.60
C ALA A 165 -15.39 -10.98 38.76
N GLN A 166 -14.08 -11.25 38.91
CA GLN A 166 -13.53 -12.05 40.00
C GLN A 166 -13.80 -11.40 41.36
N GLU A 167 -13.66 -10.08 41.48
CA GLU A 167 -14.03 -9.33 42.69
C GLU A 167 -15.52 -9.51 43.01
N ARG A 168 -16.42 -9.38 42.02
CA ARG A 168 -17.86 -9.60 42.22
C ARG A 168 -18.18 -11.01 42.69
N TYR A 169 -17.59 -12.04 42.07
CA TYR A 169 -17.78 -13.42 42.51
C TYR A 169 -17.30 -13.65 43.94
N ARG A 170 -16.15 -13.08 44.33
CA ARG A 170 -15.67 -13.14 45.72
C ARG A 170 -16.64 -12.48 46.69
N THR A 171 -17.18 -11.31 46.34
CA THR A 171 -18.16 -10.65 47.21
C THR A 171 -19.47 -11.43 47.35
N MET A 172 -19.92 -12.10 46.30
CA MET A 172 -21.13 -12.95 46.34
C MET A 172 -20.91 -14.28 47.05
N ALA A 173 -19.67 -14.78 47.12
CA ALA A 173 -19.35 -16.04 47.80
C ALA A 173 -19.39 -15.91 49.34
N ILE A 174 -19.11 -14.73 49.89
CA ILE A 174 -19.09 -14.46 51.33
C ILE A 174 -20.43 -14.82 52.01
N PRO A 175 -21.60 -14.33 51.56
CA PRO A 175 -22.86 -14.67 52.22
C PRO A 175 -23.21 -16.16 52.06
N ILE A 176 -22.83 -16.81 50.96
CA ILE A 176 -23.09 -18.23 50.75
C ILE A 176 -22.31 -19.06 51.77
N LEU A 177 -21.02 -18.77 51.96
CA LEU A 177 -20.20 -19.44 52.97
C LEU A 177 -20.76 -19.24 54.39
N GLN A 178 -21.15 -18.01 54.72
CA GLN A 178 -21.77 -17.70 56.02
C GLN A 178 -23.08 -18.47 56.24
N THR A 179 -23.90 -18.65 55.19
CA THR A 179 -25.13 -19.45 55.31
C THR A 179 -24.84 -20.94 55.49
N PHE A 180 -23.79 -21.48 54.87
CA PHE A 180 -23.38 -22.87 55.09
C PHE A 180 -22.85 -23.09 56.50
N GLU A 181 -21.98 -22.20 56.98
CA GLU A 181 -21.45 -22.25 58.36
C GLU A 181 -22.60 -22.18 59.39
N ALA A 182 -23.55 -21.26 59.22
CA ALA A 182 -24.71 -21.16 60.10
C ALA A 182 -25.62 -22.41 60.05
N MET A 183 -25.75 -23.04 58.88
CA MET A 183 -26.49 -24.29 58.72
C MET A 183 -25.79 -25.45 59.43
N GLU A 184 -24.47 -25.56 59.32
CA GLU A 184 -23.67 -26.58 60.00
C GLU A 184 -23.76 -26.45 61.52
N GLU A 185 -23.58 -25.24 62.06
CA GLU A 185 -23.74 -24.99 63.49
C GLU A 185 -25.14 -25.34 64.00
N SER A 186 -26.17 -25.05 63.21
CA SER A 186 -27.55 -25.39 63.57
C SER A 186 -27.81 -26.91 63.59
N GLN A 187 -27.17 -27.66 62.67
CA GLN A 187 -27.25 -29.12 62.66
C GLN A 187 -26.49 -29.74 63.82
N GLU A 188 -25.30 -29.22 64.16
CA GLU A 188 -24.52 -29.69 65.30
C GLU A 188 -25.29 -29.49 66.61
N ARG A 189 -25.89 -28.31 66.82
CA ARG A 189 -26.74 -28.06 68.00
C ARG A 189 -27.92 -29.02 68.07
N ARG A 190 -28.57 -29.33 66.94
CA ARG A 190 -29.65 -30.33 66.89
C ARG A 190 -29.17 -31.73 67.26
N ARG A 191 -27.99 -32.14 66.77
CA ARG A 191 -27.39 -33.45 67.11
C ARG A 191 -27.01 -33.53 68.58
N MET A 192 -26.51 -32.44 69.17
CA MET A 192 -26.19 -32.37 70.60
C MET A 192 -27.45 -32.48 71.47
N LEU A 193 -28.50 -31.71 71.15
CA LEU A 193 -29.79 -31.80 71.84
C LEU A 193 -30.43 -33.19 71.72
N GLN A 194 -30.31 -33.84 70.56
CA GLN A 194 -30.79 -35.22 70.38
C GLN A 194 -30.06 -36.20 71.29
N LYS A 195 -28.74 -36.09 71.41
CA LYS A 195 -27.95 -36.93 72.33
C LYS A 195 -28.31 -36.68 73.78
N GLU A 196 -28.49 -35.43 74.20
CA GLU A 196 -28.93 -35.09 75.56
C GLU A 196 -30.31 -35.69 75.88
N MET A 197 -31.26 -35.62 74.93
CA MET A 197 -32.57 -36.26 75.09
C MET A 197 -32.49 -37.79 75.15
N GLU A 198 -31.65 -38.41 74.34
CA GLU A 198 -31.40 -39.87 74.39
C GLU A 198 -30.82 -40.27 75.75
N ASP A 199 -29.86 -39.51 76.27
CA ASP A 199 -29.25 -39.73 77.58
C ASP A 199 -30.27 -39.56 78.74
N ASP A 200 -31.16 -38.57 78.65
CA ASP A 200 -32.23 -38.36 79.64
C ASP A 200 -33.29 -39.47 79.61
N ILE A 201 -33.60 -40.01 78.41
CA ILE A 201 -34.49 -41.17 78.27
C ILE A 201 -33.85 -42.41 78.89
N LEU A 202 -32.55 -42.63 78.68
CA LEU A 202 -31.82 -43.76 79.26
C LEU A 202 -31.70 -43.68 80.78
N ARG A 203 -31.61 -42.47 81.35
CA ARG A 203 -31.54 -42.26 82.81
C ARG A 203 -32.89 -42.42 83.53
N ASN A 204 -33.99 -42.15 82.85
CA ASN A 204 -35.35 -42.28 83.42
C ASN A 204 -35.91 -43.71 83.36
N ARG A 205 -35.17 -44.67 82.78
CA ARG A 205 -35.55 -46.08 82.64
C ARG A 205 -34.82 -46.96 83.65
#